data_AF-A0A2U8WGF4-F1
#
_entry.id   AF-A0A2U8WGF4-F1
#
_cell.length_a   1.000
_cell.length_b   1.000
_cell.length_c   1.000
_cell.angle_alpha   90.00
_cell.angle_beta   90.00
_cell.angle_gamma   90.00
#
_symmetry.space_group_name_H-M   'P 1'
#
loop_
_entity.id
_entity.type
_entity.pdbx_description
1 polymer ?
#
loop_
_entity_poly.entity_id
_entity_poly.type
_entity_poly.pdbx_seq_one_letter_code
_entity_poly.pdbx_strand_id
1 'polypeptide(L)'
;MLVIGQPARADEALEPGRYAVEVRLELPHLDDMTARKVADLCLAGEAGAPNPGFAVLSDNNPLAHCPISNLRRDGAELTFDIACEGRNAASASARYVLSPGAFRGRIAMRMGGKNMTMTEVQAGRRTGPCAGPAPGAR
;
A
#
# COMPACT_ATOMS: atom_id res chain seq x y z
N MET A 1 -3.70 -31.43 35.06
CA MET A 1 -3.28 -30.07 34.65
C MET A 1 -3.28 -30.04 33.13
N LEU A 2 -4.37 -29.56 32.51
CA LEU A 2 -4.53 -29.55 31.06
C LEU A 2 -3.92 -28.25 30.53
N VAL A 3 -2.79 -28.34 29.82
CA VAL A 3 -2.17 -27.19 29.15
C VAL A 3 -2.99 -26.91 27.90
N ILE A 4 -3.90 -25.94 27.99
CA ILE A 4 -4.60 -25.39 26.84
C ILE A 4 -3.57 -24.53 26.10
N GLY A 5 -2.91 -25.10 25.09
CA GLY A 5 -2.12 -24.33 24.14
C GLY A 5 -3.06 -23.42 23.37
N GLN A 6 -3.06 -22.13 23.70
CA GLN A 6 -3.78 -21.13 22.92
C GLN A 6 -3.17 -21.12 21.51
N PRO A 7 -3.95 -21.15 20.42
CA PRO A 7 -3.41 -20.75 19.14
C PRO A 7 -3.05 -19.27 19.31
N ALA A 8 -1.76 -18.96 19.28
CA ALA A 8 -1.35 -17.62 18.97
C ALA A 8 -2.01 -17.31 17.63
N ARG A 9 -3.03 -16.44 17.62
CA ARG A 9 -3.30 -15.65 16.42
C ARG A 9 -2.00 -14.90 16.21
N ALA A 10 -1.12 -15.44 15.37
CA ALA A 10 -0.15 -14.61 14.71
C ALA A 10 -1.01 -13.50 14.11
N ASP A 11 -0.92 -12.31 14.71
CA ASP A 11 -1.40 -11.12 14.04
C ASP A 11 -0.76 -11.23 12.67
N GLU A 12 -1.59 -11.35 11.63
CA GLU A 12 -1.17 -11.54 10.23
C GLU A 12 -0.61 -10.19 9.73
N ALA A 13 0.34 -9.71 10.52
CA ALA A 13 0.86 -8.38 10.56
C ALA A 13 1.99 -8.30 9.58
N LEU A 14 1.98 -7.20 8.86
CA LEU A 14 3.12 -6.81 8.09
C LEU A 14 4.32 -6.61 9.03
N GLU A 15 5.41 -7.33 8.77
CA GLU A 15 6.65 -7.11 9.51
C GLU A 15 7.24 -5.73 9.17
N PRO A 16 7.72 -4.96 10.15
CA PRO A 16 8.45 -3.73 9.87
C PRO A 16 9.73 -4.00 9.07
N GLY A 17 10.03 -3.11 8.12
CA GLY A 17 11.27 -3.18 7.35
C GLY A 17 11.19 -2.56 5.98
N ARG A 18 12.25 -2.80 5.21
CA ARG A 18 12.36 -2.43 3.80
C ARG A 18 11.68 -3.48 2.94
N TYR A 19 10.91 -3.03 1.96
CA TYR A 19 10.20 -3.87 1.00
C TYR A 19 10.56 -3.43 -0.42
N ALA A 20 10.88 -4.40 -1.27
CA ALA A 20 10.85 -4.22 -2.71
C ALA A 20 9.42 -4.45 -3.18
N VAL A 21 8.84 -3.44 -3.83
CA VAL A 21 7.43 -3.40 -4.21
C VAL A 21 7.34 -3.36 -5.72
N GLU A 22 6.90 -4.47 -6.32
CA GLU A 22 6.53 -4.49 -7.73
C GLU A 22 5.22 -3.75 -7.92
N VAL A 23 5.20 -2.81 -8.86
CA VAL A 23 4.05 -1.97 -9.18
C VAL A 23 3.67 -2.22 -10.63
N ARG A 24 2.39 -2.45 -10.89
CA ARG A 24 1.82 -2.61 -12.23
C ARG A 24 0.58 -1.75 -12.38
N LEU A 25 0.47 -1.08 -13.52
CA LEU A 25 -0.66 -0.20 -13.81
C LEU A 25 -1.61 -0.84 -14.81
N GLU A 26 -2.78 -1.25 -14.35
CA GLU A 26 -3.84 -1.85 -15.15
C GLU A 26 -4.79 -0.74 -15.66
N LEU A 27 -4.77 -0.53 -16.97
CA LEU A 27 -5.69 0.37 -17.66
C LEU A 27 -6.82 -0.45 -18.30
N PRO A 28 -8.08 -0.01 -18.22
CA PRO A 28 -9.18 -0.63 -18.95
C PRO A 28 -8.87 -0.65 -20.46
N HIS A 29 -9.11 -1.80 -21.10
CA HIS A 29 -9.03 -1.99 -22.56
C HIS A 29 -7.62 -1.88 -23.18
N LEU A 30 -6.56 -1.96 -22.37
CA LEU A 30 -5.17 -1.92 -22.84
C LEU A 30 -4.40 -3.12 -22.27
N ASP A 31 -4.44 -4.25 -22.98
CA ASP A 31 -3.85 -5.53 -22.53
C ASP A 31 -2.30 -5.53 -22.55
N ASP A 32 -1.66 -4.70 -23.37
CA ASP A 32 -0.21 -4.80 -23.66
C ASP A 32 0.67 -3.64 -23.15
N MET A 33 0.11 -2.64 -22.45
CA MET A 33 0.87 -1.47 -21.97
C MET A 33 0.94 -1.35 -20.44
N THR A 34 1.01 -2.47 -19.73
CA THR A 34 1.16 -2.47 -18.27
C THR A 34 2.59 -2.04 -17.90
N ALA A 35 2.79 -0.75 -17.63
CA ALA A 35 4.05 -0.26 -17.08
C ALA A 35 4.34 -0.99 -15.76
N ARG A 36 5.54 -1.57 -15.66
CA ARG A 36 6.03 -2.25 -14.46
C ARG A 36 7.24 -1.51 -13.90
N LYS A 37 7.24 -1.30 -12.59
CA LYS A 37 8.43 -0.83 -11.88
C LYS A 37 8.58 -1.50 -10.53
N VAL A 38 9.76 -1.35 -9.95
CA VAL A 38 10.03 -1.75 -8.56
C VAL A 38 10.34 -0.49 -7.77
N ALA A 39 9.69 -0.34 -6.62
CA ALA A 39 9.94 0.74 -5.67
C ALA A 39 10.40 0.15 -4.33
N ASP A 40 11.31 0.84 -3.66
CA ASP A 40 11.72 0.49 -2.30
C ASP A 40 10.92 1.30 -1.28
N LEU A 41 10.20 0.62 -0.40
CA LEU A 41 9.43 1.23 0.68
C LEU A 41 9.97 0.82 2.04
N CYS A 42 9.95 1.78 2.97
CA CYS A 42 10.17 1.53 4.37
C CYS A 42 8.84 1.55 5.12
N LEU A 43 8.42 0.38 5.60
CA LEU A 43 7.12 0.17 6.23
C LEU A 43 7.31 -0.08 7.73
N ALA A 44 6.57 0.67 8.55
CA ALA A 44 6.71 0.66 10.00
C ALA A 44 6.05 -0.55 10.69
N GLY A 45 5.25 -1.35 9.96
CA GLY A 45 4.54 -2.53 10.51
C GLY A 45 3.40 -2.21 11.49
N GLU A 46 3.29 -0.96 11.93
CA GLU A 46 2.30 -0.49 12.92
C GLU A 46 0.89 -0.40 12.33
N ALA A 47 -0.06 -1.04 13.00
CA ALA A 47 -1.49 -0.89 12.74
C ALA A 47 -1.95 0.50 13.23
N GLY A 48 -2.53 1.32 12.35
CA GLY A 48 -3.17 2.58 12.76
C GLY A 48 -2.29 3.83 12.73
N ALA A 49 -1.06 3.75 12.21
CA ALA A 49 -0.33 4.95 11.81
C ALA A 49 -1.16 5.73 10.75
N PRO A 50 -1.24 7.07 10.81
CA PRO A 50 -2.04 7.88 9.87
C PRO A 50 -1.68 7.61 8.40
N ASN A 51 -0.43 7.21 8.15
CA ASN A 51 0.02 6.68 6.90
C ASN A 51 0.95 5.49 7.17
N PRO A 52 0.51 4.23 6.96
CA PRO A 52 1.32 3.02 7.17
C PRO A 52 2.51 2.87 6.19
N GLY A 53 2.76 3.87 5.35
CA GLY A 53 3.80 3.87 4.31
C GLY A 53 3.30 3.33 2.97
N PHE A 54 2.03 2.92 2.87
CA PHE A 54 1.39 2.54 1.62
C PHE A 54 0.87 3.80 0.91
N ALA A 55 1.18 3.92 -0.38
CA ALA A 55 0.75 5.01 -1.23
C ALA A 55 0.59 4.51 -2.67
N VAL A 56 0.01 5.36 -3.52
CA VAL A 56 0.11 5.21 -4.97
C VAL A 56 1.57 5.41 -5.36
N LEU A 57 2.15 4.42 -6.04
CA LEU A 57 3.56 4.45 -6.43
C LEU A 57 3.73 4.72 -7.92
N SER A 58 2.71 4.57 -8.77
CA SER A 58 2.79 4.89 -10.21
C SER A 58 3.32 6.30 -10.47
N ASP A 59 4.17 6.41 -11.50
CA ASP A 59 4.79 7.70 -11.87
C ASP A 59 3.73 8.71 -12.34
N ASN A 60 3.95 9.99 -12.03
CA ASN A 60 3.09 11.11 -12.42
C ASN A 60 1.61 10.97 -11.99
N ASN A 61 1.33 10.17 -10.96
CA ASN A 61 -0.02 10.01 -10.46
C ASN A 61 -0.34 11.07 -9.38
N PRO A 62 -1.32 11.97 -9.61
CA PRO A 62 -1.66 13.02 -8.66
C PRO A 62 -2.10 12.50 -7.29
N LEU A 63 -2.59 11.26 -7.22
CA LEU A 63 -3.02 10.63 -5.96
C LEU A 63 -1.86 10.30 -5.01
N ALA A 64 -0.61 10.30 -5.48
CA ALA A 64 0.57 9.98 -4.66
C ALA A 64 0.79 10.95 -3.49
N HIS A 65 0.23 12.15 -3.56
CA HIS A 65 0.38 13.20 -2.53
C HIS A 65 -0.93 13.53 -1.82
N CYS A 66 -2.00 12.79 -2.10
CA CYS A 66 -3.32 13.09 -1.56
C CYS A 66 -3.52 12.42 -0.19
N PRO A 67 -4.28 13.05 0.72
CA PRO A 67 -4.49 12.53 2.05
C PRO A 67 -5.20 11.18 2.02
N ILE A 68 -4.84 10.34 2.98
CA ILE A 68 -5.48 9.05 3.24
C ILE A 68 -6.58 9.25 4.31
N SER A 69 -7.71 8.60 4.13
CA SER A 69 -8.80 8.56 5.11
C SER A 69 -9.45 7.18 5.17
N ASN A 70 -10.40 6.98 6.09
CA ASN A 70 -11.15 5.72 6.25
C ASN A 70 -10.26 4.47 6.38
N LEU A 71 -9.11 4.60 7.06
CA LEU A 71 -8.22 3.48 7.32
C LEU A 71 -8.91 2.44 8.20
N ARG A 72 -9.07 1.22 7.70
CA ARG A 72 -9.66 0.09 8.41
C ARG A 72 -8.74 -1.11 8.29
N ARG A 73 -8.58 -1.82 9.40
CA ARG A 73 -7.85 -3.09 9.44
C ARG A 73 -8.76 -4.17 10.01
N ASP A 74 -8.85 -5.29 9.31
CA ASP A 74 -9.58 -6.49 9.71
C ASP A 74 -8.71 -7.73 9.45
N GLY A 75 -8.07 -8.23 10.51
CA GLY A 75 -7.05 -9.27 10.38
C GLY A 75 -5.89 -8.87 9.46
N ALA A 76 -5.71 -9.64 8.39
CA ALA A 76 -4.73 -9.42 7.33
C ALA A 76 -5.12 -8.31 6.34
N GLU A 77 -6.39 -7.89 6.34
CA GLU A 77 -6.88 -6.92 5.38
C GLU A 77 -6.71 -5.49 5.88
N LEU A 78 -6.17 -4.63 5.01
CA LEU A 78 -6.05 -3.20 5.23
C LEU A 78 -6.73 -2.45 4.07
N THR A 79 -7.70 -1.60 4.39
CA THR A 79 -8.39 -0.76 3.41
C THR A 79 -8.32 0.71 3.79
N PHE A 80 -8.25 1.59 2.79
CA PHE A 80 -8.31 3.03 2.99
C PHE A 80 -8.71 3.75 1.71
N ASP A 81 -9.13 5.00 1.85
CA ASP A 81 -9.44 5.89 0.73
C ASP A 81 -8.34 6.94 0.57
N ILE A 82 -8.11 7.36 -0.67
CA ILE A 82 -7.21 8.45 -1.04
C ILE A 82 -8.05 9.47 -1.81
N ALA A 83 -8.06 10.73 -1.40
CA ALA A 83 -8.82 11.75 -2.11
C ALA A 83 -8.09 13.09 -2.08
N CYS A 84 -7.91 13.69 -3.25
CA CYS A 84 -7.38 15.05 -3.34
C CYS A 84 -8.50 16.07 -3.08
N GLU A 85 -8.15 17.27 -2.62
CA GLU A 85 -9.13 18.34 -2.45
C GLU A 85 -9.61 18.89 -3.81
N GLY A 86 -10.87 19.32 -3.87
CA GLY A 86 -11.44 20.00 -5.03
C GLY A 86 -12.63 19.29 -5.70
N ARG A 87 -13.38 20.04 -6.51
CA ARG A 87 -14.53 19.52 -7.27
C ARG A 87 -14.02 18.68 -8.44
N ASN A 88 -14.55 17.46 -8.58
CA ASN A 88 -14.07 16.48 -9.57
C ASN A 88 -12.59 16.12 -9.38
N ALA A 89 -12.08 16.14 -8.15
CA ALA A 89 -10.72 15.70 -7.84
C ALA A 89 -10.54 14.20 -8.07
N ALA A 90 -9.30 13.76 -8.22
CA ALA A 90 -8.98 12.34 -8.27
C ALA A 90 -9.26 11.69 -6.91
N SER A 91 -9.75 10.46 -6.94
CA SER A 91 -9.96 9.64 -5.75
C SER A 91 -9.57 8.19 -6.00
N ALA A 92 -9.32 7.45 -4.93
CA ALA A 92 -9.05 6.03 -5.00
C ALA A 92 -9.50 5.31 -3.73
N SER A 93 -9.73 4.01 -3.87
CA SER A 93 -9.90 3.10 -2.74
C SER A 93 -8.86 2.00 -2.85
N ALA A 94 -8.14 1.77 -1.75
CA ALA A 94 -7.07 0.81 -1.64
C ALA A 94 -7.49 -0.39 -0.79
N ARG A 95 -7.06 -1.58 -1.20
CA ARG A 95 -7.21 -2.82 -0.44
C ARG A 95 -5.91 -3.60 -0.49
N TYR A 96 -5.39 -3.96 0.67
CA TYR A 96 -4.18 -4.76 0.85
C TYR A 96 -4.49 -6.01 1.65
N VAL A 97 -3.85 -7.11 1.26
CA VAL A 97 -3.75 -8.33 2.05
C VAL A 97 -2.30 -8.42 2.53
N LEU A 98 -2.14 -8.40 3.86
CA LEU A 98 -0.87 -8.38 4.56
C LEU A 98 -0.49 -9.79 4.99
N SER A 99 0.81 -10.04 5.07
CA SER A 99 1.37 -11.28 5.61
C SER A 99 2.76 -10.99 6.17
N PRO A 100 3.31 -11.88 7.00
CA PRO A 100 4.70 -11.76 7.42
C PRO A 100 5.64 -11.70 6.21
N GLY A 101 6.38 -10.60 6.08
CA GLY A 101 7.37 -10.39 5.02
C GLY A 101 6.83 -10.15 3.60
N ALA A 102 5.52 -10.07 3.39
CA ALA A 102 4.95 -9.80 2.07
C ALA A 102 3.57 -9.13 2.13
N PHE A 103 3.17 -8.49 1.03
CA PHE A 103 1.81 -7.99 0.86
C PHE A 103 1.39 -7.98 -0.60
N ARG A 104 0.07 -7.95 -0.82
CA ARG A 104 -0.53 -7.67 -2.13
C ARG A 104 -1.53 -6.53 -1.99
N GLY A 105 -1.41 -5.53 -2.85
CA GLY A 105 -2.26 -4.34 -2.85
C GLY A 105 -2.96 -4.14 -4.18
N ARG A 106 -4.18 -3.62 -4.14
CA ARG A 106 -4.88 -3.05 -5.29
C ARG A 106 -5.41 -1.67 -4.93
N ILE A 107 -5.12 -0.68 -5.75
CA ILE A 107 -5.60 0.69 -5.61
C ILE A 107 -6.45 1.01 -6.83
N ALA A 108 -7.77 1.01 -6.66
CA ALA A 108 -8.71 1.36 -7.71
C ALA A 108 -8.92 2.87 -7.73
N MET A 109 -8.56 3.51 -8.84
CA MET A 109 -8.49 4.96 -8.97
C MET A 109 -9.53 5.49 -9.95
N ARG A 110 -10.03 6.69 -9.64
CA ARG A 110 -10.88 7.50 -10.50
C ARG A 110 -10.15 8.82 -10.75
N MET A 111 -9.76 9.06 -11.99
CA MET A 111 -9.00 10.24 -12.39
C MET A 111 -10.00 11.35 -12.71
N GLY A 112 -10.10 12.33 -11.82
CA GLY A 112 -11.07 13.42 -11.81
C GLY A 112 -11.50 14.03 -13.17
N GLY A 113 -12.73 14.52 -13.24
CA GLY A 113 -13.28 15.28 -14.37
C GLY A 113 -13.65 14.47 -15.62
N LYS A 114 -13.12 13.24 -15.76
CA LYS A 114 -13.52 12.27 -16.78
C LYS A 114 -13.75 10.93 -16.06
N ASN A 115 -14.68 10.08 -16.52
CA ASN A 115 -14.91 8.75 -15.92
C ASN A 115 -13.76 7.76 -16.25
N MET A 116 -12.50 8.22 -16.15
CA MET A 116 -11.32 7.42 -16.36
C MET A 116 -11.00 6.67 -15.07
N THR A 117 -10.89 5.36 -15.20
CA THR A 117 -10.53 4.46 -14.11
C THR A 117 -9.22 3.77 -14.42
N MET A 118 -8.44 3.49 -13.39
CA MET A 118 -7.18 2.77 -13.49
C MET A 118 -6.97 1.99 -12.21
N THR A 119 -6.30 0.85 -12.27
CA THR A 119 -5.93 0.10 -11.06
C THR A 119 -4.42 -0.03 -10.97
N GLU A 120 -3.86 0.35 -9.84
CA GLU A 120 -2.49 -0.01 -9.51
C GLU A 120 -2.49 -1.30 -8.69
N VAL A 121 -1.68 -2.27 -9.12
CA VAL A 121 -1.44 -3.52 -8.40
C VAL A 121 -0.04 -3.49 -7.84
N GLN A 122 0.06 -3.77 -6.54
CA GLN A 122 1.32 -3.83 -5.82
C GLN A 122 1.57 -5.22 -5.27
N ALA A 123 2.82 -5.69 -5.36
CA ALA A 123 3.28 -6.88 -4.68
C ALA A 123 4.59 -6.57 -3.96
N GLY A 124 4.55 -6.55 -2.63
CA GLY A 124 5.71 -6.25 -1.80
C GLY A 124 6.34 -7.50 -1.22
N ARG A 125 7.67 -7.52 -1.17
CA ARG A 125 8.46 -8.52 -0.46
C ARG A 125 9.51 -7.85 0.41
N ARG A 126 9.61 -8.25 1.67
CA ARG A 126 10.59 -7.71 2.61
C ARG A 126 12.01 -8.06 2.14
N THR A 127 12.89 -7.07 2.14
CA THR A 127 14.31 -7.21 1.75
C THR A 127 15.27 -6.95 2.91
N GLY A 128 14.75 -6.64 4.10
CA GLY A 128 15.56 -6.45 5.31
C GLY A 128 14.98 -5.39 6.24
N PRO A 129 15.74 -4.97 7.26
CA PRO A 129 15.38 -3.81 8.06
C PRO A 129 15.43 -2.52 7.22
N CYS A 130 14.68 -1.50 7.64
CA CYS A 130 14.89 -0.16 7.15
C CYS A 130 16.29 0.32 7.51
N ALA A 131 16.94 1.05 6.61
CA ALA A 131 18.11 1.81 7.00
C ALA A 131 17.64 2.84 8.04
N GLY A 132 18.30 2.88 9.21
CA GLY A 132 18.11 4.00 10.13
C GLY A 132 18.51 5.31 9.44
N PRO A 133 18.18 6.48 10.01
CA PRO A 133 18.75 7.73 9.54
C PRO A 133 20.27 7.55 9.48
N ALA A 134 20.87 7.77 8.30
CA ALA A 134 22.30 7.66 8.15
C ALA A 134 22.97 8.56 9.21
N PRO A 135 23.94 8.07 10.00
CA PRO A 135 24.67 8.94 10.90
C PRO A 135 25.57 9.87 10.05
N GLY A 136 25.10 11.08 9.78
CA GLY A 136 25.91 12.13 9.16
C GLY A 136 25.22 12.93 8.06
N ALA A 137 24.32 13.82 8.43
CA ALA A 137 24.18 15.10 7.74
C ALA A 137 24.36 16.16 8.83
N ARG A 138 25.57 16.75 8.87
CA ARG A 138 25.89 17.92 9.68
C ARG A 138 25.33 19.18 9.03
#